data_AF-A0A658BNJ5-F1
#
_entry.id   AF-A0A658BNJ5-F1
#
_cell.length_a   1.000
_cell.length_b   1.000
_cell.length_c   1.000
_cell.angle_alpha   90.00
_cell.angle_beta   90.00
_cell.angle_gamma   90.00
#
_symmetry.space_group_name_H-M   'P 1'
#
loop_
_entity.id
_entity.type
_entity.pdbx_description
1 polymer ?
#
loop_
_entity_poly.entity_id
_entity_poly.type
_entity_poly.pdbx_seq_one_letter_code
_entity_poly.pdbx_strand_id
1 'polypeptide(L)'
;MADSAYMSELEKNFPRIVEKLTMLWGHDGVAAFLSHLLIDDRGDRQGFTGETMAEIMFLNNLHEDMESEKAPQSGQAIWENPLVKNLNN
;
A
#
# COMPACT_ATOMS: atom_id res chain seq x y z
N MET A 1 14.54 -12.88 -21.96
CA MET A 1 15.37 -12.07 -21.04
C MET A 1 14.59 -10.79 -20.82
N ALA A 2 14.05 -10.55 -19.63
CA ALA A 2 13.41 -9.27 -19.35
C ALA A 2 14.51 -8.19 -19.48
N ASP A 3 14.28 -7.21 -20.35
CA ASP A 3 15.23 -6.12 -20.57
C ASP A 3 15.48 -5.39 -19.25
N SER A 4 16.70 -5.50 -18.69
CA SER A 4 17.11 -4.75 -17.49
C SER A 4 17.00 -3.22 -17.67
N ALA A 5 16.76 -2.75 -18.90
CA ALA A 5 16.46 -1.35 -19.21
C ALA A 5 15.15 -0.84 -18.58
N TYR A 6 14.22 -1.73 -18.23
CA TYR A 6 12.93 -1.34 -17.63
C TYR A 6 12.82 -1.66 -16.13
N MET A 7 13.89 -2.15 -15.51
CA MET A 7 13.86 -2.45 -14.09
C MET A 7 13.83 -1.16 -13.28
N SER A 8 12.95 -1.11 -12.30
CA SER A 8 12.85 0.00 -11.36
C SER A 8 14.08 0.03 -10.43
N GLU A 9 14.33 1.15 -9.77
CA GLU A 9 15.43 1.23 -8.81
C GLU A 9 15.19 0.32 -7.59
N LEU A 10 13.92 0.12 -7.21
CA LEU A 10 13.55 -0.87 -6.19
C LEU A 10 13.89 -2.30 -6.63
N GLU A 11 13.64 -2.68 -7.89
CA GLU A 11 13.96 -4.01 -8.42
C GLU A 11 15.47 -4.27 -8.49
N LYS A 12 16.26 -3.26 -8.87
CA LYS A 12 17.72 -3.38 -8.97
C LYS A 12 18.37 -3.51 -7.59
N ASN A 13 17.99 -2.63 -6.66
CA ASN A 13 18.70 -2.48 -5.40
C ASN A 13 18.10 -3.33 -4.26
N PHE A 14 16.80 -3.66 -4.34
CA PHE A 14 16.07 -4.33 -3.27
C PHE A 14 15.22 -5.52 -3.76
N PRO A 15 15.82 -6.53 -4.42
CA PRO A 15 15.06 -7.66 -4.99
C PRO A 15 14.25 -8.44 -3.94
N ARG A 16 14.72 -8.50 -2.69
CA ARG A 16 13.97 -9.13 -1.58
C ARG A 16 12.71 -8.36 -1.16
N ILE A 17 12.72 -7.04 -1.31
CA ILE A 17 11.54 -6.21 -1.05
C ILE A 17 10.52 -6.49 -2.15
N VAL A 18 10.96 -6.48 -3.41
CA VAL A 18 10.10 -6.77 -4.56
C VAL A 18 9.48 -8.16 -4.49
N GLU A 19 10.27 -9.19 -4.18
CA GLU A 19 9.76 -10.55 -3.99
C GLU A 19 8.68 -10.63 -2.90
N LYS A 20 8.89 -9.97 -1.76
CA LYS A 20 7.85 -9.92 -0.71
C LYS A 20 6.63 -9.15 -1.17
N LEU A 21 6.83 -8.05 -1.89
CA LEU A 21 5.76 -7.19 -2.36
C LEU A 21 4.87 -7.95 -3.35
N THR A 22 5.44 -8.72 -4.28
CA THR A 22 4.68 -9.57 -5.21
C THR A 22 3.94 -10.71 -4.52
N MET A 23 4.51 -11.29 -3.45
CA MET A 23 3.82 -12.31 -2.64
C MET A 23 2.65 -11.76 -1.82
N LEU A 24 2.76 -10.53 -1.34
CA LEU A 24 1.75 -9.91 -0.48
C LEU A 24 0.72 -9.09 -1.25
N TRP A 25 1.00 -8.70 -2.49
CA TRP A 25 0.14 -7.78 -3.24
C TRP A 25 -1.29 -8.31 -3.39
N GLY A 26 -2.28 -7.50 -3.02
CA GLY A 26 -3.69 -7.89 -3.03
C GLY A 26 -4.13 -8.75 -1.83
N HIS A 27 -3.24 -9.01 -0.87
CA HIS A 27 -3.55 -9.66 0.40
C HIS A 27 -3.42 -8.67 1.58
N ASP A 28 -4.09 -8.95 2.70
CA ASP A 28 -4.17 -8.07 3.88
C ASP A 28 -2.82 -7.63 4.46
N GLY A 29 -1.72 -8.34 4.15
CA GLY A 29 -0.38 -8.06 4.67
C GLY A 29 0.40 -6.96 3.95
N VAL A 30 -0.03 -6.51 2.77
CA VAL A 30 0.76 -5.57 1.96
C VAL A 30 0.80 -4.16 2.56
N ALA A 31 -0.31 -3.69 3.13
CA ALA A 31 -0.39 -2.38 3.77
C ALA A 31 0.58 -2.25 4.95
N ALA A 32 0.60 -3.27 5.83
CA ALA A 32 1.52 -3.31 6.96
C ALA A 32 2.99 -3.38 6.50
N PHE A 33 3.26 -4.10 5.41
CA PHE A 33 4.59 -4.17 4.84
C PHE A 33 5.06 -2.84 4.27
N LEU A 34 4.23 -2.15 3.48
CA LEU A 34 4.52 -0.83 2.92
C LEU A 34 4.72 0.23 4.01
N SER A 35 3.86 0.22 5.03
CA SER A 35 4.00 1.10 6.20
C SER A 35 5.34 0.88 6.92
N HIS A 36 5.79 -0.36 7.06
CA HIS A 36 7.09 -0.68 7.65
C HIS A 36 8.28 -0.22 6.79
N LEU A 37 8.12 -0.12 5.47
CA LEU A 37 9.15 0.43 4.59
C LEU A 37 9.22 1.96 4.65
N LEU A 38 8.08 2.61 4.86
CA LEU A 38 7.99 4.07 4.95
C LEU A 38 8.41 4.61 6.33
N ILE A 39 8.09 3.88 7.40
CA ILE A 39 8.39 4.27 8.77
C ILE A 39 9.73 3.67 9.19
N ASP A 40 10.76 4.51 9.28
CA ASP A 40 12.05 4.13 9.83
C ASP A 40 12.00 4.05 11.36
N ASP A 41 11.65 2.87 11.89
CA ASP A 41 11.65 2.56 13.33
C ASP A 41 13.00 1.98 13.81
N ARG A 42 13.97 1.80 12.91
CA ARG A 42 15.21 1.08 13.22
C ARG A 42 16.38 1.95 12.81
N GLY A 43 16.66 2.98 13.62
CA GLY A 43 17.63 4.07 13.40
C GLY A 43 19.11 3.69 13.16
N ASP A 44 19.38 2.48 12.72
CA ASP A 44 20.68 1.95 12.28
C ASP A 44 20.65 1.50 10.80
N ARG A 45 19.72 2.00 9.99
CA ARG A 45 19.68 1.75 8.54
C ARG A 45 20.04 3.02 7.76
N GLN A 46 20.85 2.84 6.71
CA GLN A 46 20.89 3.82 5.63
C GLN A 46 19.52 3.74 4.95
N GLY A 47 18.71 4.80 5.11
CA GLY A 47 17.39 4.90 4.50
C GLY A 47 17.42 4.72 2.99
N PHE A 48 16.24 4.75 2.36
CA PHE A 48 16.14 4.64 0.91
C PHE A 48 16.68 5.89 0.20
N THR A 49 17.20 5.70 -1.02
CA THR A 49 17.44 6.82 -1.92
C THR A 49 16.12 7.50 -2.25
N GLY A 50 16.15 8.77 -2.69
CA GLY A 50 14.93 9.50 -3.04
C GLY A 50 14.10 8.79 -4.11
N GLU A 51 14.75 8.17 -5.09
CA GLU A 51 14.08 7.41 -6.16
C GLU A 51 13.40 6.15 -5.64
N THR A 52 14.10 5.36 -4.81
CA THR A 52 13.48 4.17 -4.18
C THR A 52 12.34 4.55 -3.24
N MET A 53 12.48 5.64 -2.47
CA MET A 53 11.40 6.12 -1.61
C MET A 53 10.18 6.55 -2.43
N ALA A 54 10.38 7.23 -3.56
CA ALA A 54 9.30 7.63 -4.46
C ALA A 54 8.54 6.43 -5.03
N GLU A 55 9.26 5.35 -5.41
CA GLU A 55 8.63 4.11 -5.86
C GLU A 55 7.81 3.44 -4.75
N ILE A 56 8.31 3.39 -3.51
CA ILE A 56 7.60 2.82 -2.36
C ILE A 56 6.34 3.65 -2.03
N MET A 57 6.44 4.98 -2.05
CA MET A 57 5.29 5.88 -1.85
C MET A 57 4.25 5.71 -2.95
N PHE A 58 4.67 5.58 -4.21
CA PHE A 58 3.77 5.32 -5.33
C PHE A 58 2.99 4.02 -5.13
N LEU A 59 3.66 2.95 -4.74
CA LEU A 59 3.01 1.66 -4.45
C LEU A 59 2.05 1.75 -3.25
N ASN A 60 2.40 2.52 -2.21
CA ASN A 60 1.49 2.77 -1.09
C ASN A 60 0.21 3.48 -1.51
N ASN A 61 0.33 4.56 -2.27
CA ASN A 61 -0.84 5.30 -2.76
C ASN A 61 -1.72 4.44 -3.66
N LEU A 62 -1.10 3.68 -4.58
CA LEU A 62 -1.83 2.77 -5.45
C LEU A 62 -2.63 1.73 -4.65
N HIS A 63 -2.03 1.18 -3.59
CA HIS A 63 -2.73 0.24 -2.73
C HIS A 63 -3.89 0.90 -1.96
N GLU A 64 -3.68 2.10 -1.42
CA GLU A 64 -4.73 2.86 -0.73
C GLU A 64 -5.91 3.18 -1.65
N ASP A 65 -5.63 3.59 -2.89
CA ASP A 65 -6.66 3.86 -3.90
C ASP A 65 -7.48 2.58 -4.17
N MET A 66 -6.82 1.42 -4.35
CA MET A 66 -7.50 0.13 -4.54
C MET A 66 -8.37 -0.27 -3.34
N GLU A 67 -7.94 0.00 -2.11
CA GLU A 67 -8.75 -0.26 -0.91
C GLU A 67 -9.91 0.73 -0.77
N SER A 68 -9.73 1.99 -1.17
CA SER A 68 -10.79 3.00 -1.17
C SER A 68 -11.93 2.65 -2.14
N GLU A 69 -11.63 1.98 -3.25
CA GLU A 69 -12.62 1.48 -4.21
C GLU A 69 -13.40 0.28 -3.69
N LYS A 70 -12.78 -0.54 -2.83
CA LYS A 70 -13.45 -1.68 -2.15
C LYS A 70 -14.33 -1.24 -1.00
N ALA A 71 -14.00 -0.12 -0.35
CA ALA A 71 -14.85 0.44 0.69
C ALA A 71 -16.18 0.90 0.06
N PRO A 72 -17.34 0.51 0.60
CA PRO A 72 -18.62 0.98 0.07
C PRO A 72 -18.66 2.51 0.19
N GLN A 73 -18.59 3.20 -0.95
CA GLN A 73 -18.83 4.64 -1.08
C GLN A 73 -20.27 4.92 -0.64
N SER A 74 -20.44 5.18 0.64
CA SER A 74 -21.73 5.02 1.29
C SER A 74 -22.53 6.31 1.30
N GLY A 75 -23.42 6.42 0.33
CA GLY A 75 -24.80 6.82 0.63
C GLY A 75 -25.56 5.72 1.38
N GLN A 76 -25.21 4.43 1.21
CA GLN A 76 -25.93 3.28 1.81
C GLN A 76 -25.55 2.96 3.27
N ALA A 77 -24.27 3.02 3.67
CA ALA A 77 -23.86 2.70 5.05
C ALA A 77 -24.40 3.68 6.12
N ILE A 78 -24.83 4.90 5.73
CA ILE A 78 -25.50 5.82 6.65
C ILE A 78 -26.88 5.26 7.05
N TRP A 79 -27.61 4.63 6.12
CA TRP A 79 -28.96 4.12 6.35
C TRP A 79 -29.00 2.76 7.07
N GLU A 80 -27.87 2.06 7.12
CA GLU A 80 -27.72 0.79 7.83
C GLU A 80 -27.27 0.98 9.30
N ASN A 81 -26.91 2.21 9.69
CA ASN A 81 -26.54 2.51 11.07
C ASN A 81 -27.78 2.38 11.99
N PRO A 82 -27.75 1.50 13.02
CA PRO A 82 -28.89 1.32 13.93
C PRO A 82 -29.30 2.59 14.67
N LEU A 83 -28.41 3.58 14.81
CA LEU A 83 -28.73 4.89 15.37
C LEU A 83 -29.55 5.77 14.41
N VAL A 84 -29.37 5.60 13.09
CA VAL A 84 -30.09 6.36 12.05
C VAL A 84 -31.39 5.66 11.67
N LYS A 85 -31.41 4.32 11.67
CA LYS A 85 -32.61 3.51 11.35
C LYS A 85 -33.81 3.80 12.26
N ASN A 86 -33.55 4.13 13.53
CA ASN A 86 -34.61 4.42 14.51
C ASN A 86 -35.19 5.85 14.42
N LEU A 87 -34.66 6.69 13.53
CA LEU A 87 -35.12 8.08 13.36
C LEU A 87 -36.21 8.22 12.27
N ASN A 88 -36.39 7.20 11.43
CA ASN A 88 -37.29 7.21 10.27
C ASN A 88 -38.59 6.39 10.49
N ASN A 89 -38.94 6.05 11.74
CA ASN A 89 -40.11 5.23 12.06
C ASN A 89 -41.12 5.99 12.93
#